data_AF-K9DKS6-F1
#
_entry.id   AF-K9DKS6-F1
#
_cell.length_a   1.000
_cell.length_b   1.000
_cell.length_c   1.000
_cell.angle_alpha   90.00
_cell.angle_beta   90.00
_cell.angle_gamma   90.00
#
_symmetry.space_group_name_H-M   'P 1'
#
loop_
_entity.id
_entity.type
_entity.pdbx_description
1 polymer ?
#
loop_
_entity_poly.entity_id
_entity_poly.type
_entity_poly.pdbx_seq_one_letter_code
_entity_poly.pdbx_strand_id
1 'polypeptide(L)'
;MTLPMRLPLILLAPLLLTGCFIETATYSIDPNTDHAITVRVEKETFWAKEGTLRVIMSRLPECQRQLELGSVWLSGLQVELFGNGNNVYTLRADDQAWQIDTTGCTELAAPDADAVTGLPLGIFELGDDDKLTFEKPEASTEE
;
A
#
# COMPACT_ATOMS: atom_id res chain seq x y z
N MET A 1 -25.94 19.82 44.22
CA MET A 1 -25.16 18.92 43.35
C MET A 1 -24.36 19.77 42.37
N THR A 2 -23.15 20.17 42.73
CA THR A 2 -22.24 20.91 41.84
C THR A 2 -21.49 19.91 40.98
N LEU A 3 -21.90 19.77 39.71
CA LEU A 3 -21.18 18.94 38.75
C LEU A 3 -19.77 19.56 38.57
N PRO A 4 -18.68 18.80 38.78
CA PRO A 4 -17.33 19.37 38.71
C PRO A 4 -17.04 19.86 37.29
N MET A 5 -16.63 21.12 37.15
CA MET A 5 -16.33 21.83 35.88
C MET A 5 -15.34 21.10 34.95
N ARG A 6 -14.66 20.05 35.43
CA ARG A 6 -13.67 19.24 34.69
C ARG A 6 -14.25 18.01 34.00
N LEU A 7 -15.47 17.61 34.35
CA LEU A 7 -16.14 16.45 33.76
C LEU A 7 -16.33 16.54 32.22
N PRO A 8 -16.70 17.70 31.62
CA PRO A 8 -16.82 17.78 30.17
C PRO A 8 -15.48 17.59 29.44
N LEU A 9 -14.35 17.97 30.06
CA LEU A 9 -13.04 17.87 29.41
C LEU A 9 -12.55 16.41 29.29
N ILE A 10 -12.91 15.54 30.23
CA ILE A 10 -12.59 14.11 30.20
C ILE A 10 -13.44 13.37 29.15
N LEU A 11 -14.69 13.82 28.94
CA LEU A 11 -15.59 13.27 27.92
C LEU A 11 -15.15 13.60 26.48
N LEU A 12 -14.35 14.65 26.29
CA LEU A 12 -13.78 15.04 24.99
C LEU A 12 -12.42 14.38 24.68
N ALA A 13 -11.79 13.70 25.65
CA ALA A 13 -10.52 13.01 25.45
C ALA A 13 -10.53 11.92 24.34
N PRO A 14 -11.56 11.08 24.16
CA PRO A 14 -11.54 10.05 23.11
C PRO A 14 -11.57 10.60 21.68
N LEU A 15 -12.00 11.86 21.47
CA LEU A 15 -11.96 12.52 20.16
C LEU A 15 -10.54 12.86 19.71
N LEU A 16 -9.57 12.88 20.64
CA LEU A 16 -8.16 13.15 20.32
C LEU A 16 -7.39 11.90 19.88
N LEU A 17 -8.00 10.70 19.94
CA LEU A 17 -7.39 9.45 19.48
C LEU A 17 -7.57 9.18 17.98
N THR A 18 -7.97 10.17 17.18
CA THR A 18 -7.94 10.10 15.72
C THR A 18 -6.51 10.31 15.21
N GLY A 19 -5.59 9.43 15.57
CA GLY A 19 -4.30 9.34 14.90
C GLY A 19 -4.52 8.84 13.48
N CYS A 20 -4.02 9.57 12.48
CA CYS A 20 -4.05 9.12 11.09
C CYS A 20 -2.95 8.06 10.93
N PHE A 21 -3.33 6.80 10.74
CA PHE A 21 -2.39 5.75 10.39
C PHE A 21 -2.16 5.80 8.89
N ILE A 22 -0.93 6.10 8.48
CA ILE A 22 -0.51 6.15 7.08
C ILE A 22 0.85 5.48 7.02
N GLU A 23 0.91 4.37 6.30
CA GLU A 23 2.16 3.66 6.06
C GLU A 23 2.46 3.59 4.57
N THR A 24 3.75 3.62 4.24
CA THR A 24 4.21 3.61 2.84
C THR A 24 5.48 2.80 2.68
N ALA A 25 5.58 2.07 1.58
CA ALA A 25 6.78 1.35 1.19
C ALA A 25 6.99 1.46 -0.31
N THR A 26 8.25 1.43 -0.75
CA THR A 26 8.62 1.73 -2.13
C THR A 26 9.48 0.63 -2.73
N TYR A 27 9.11 0.21 -3.93
CA TYR A 27 9.94 -0.54 -4.84
C TYR A 27 10.54 0.41 -5.89
N SER A 28 11.86 0.56 -5.88
CA SER A 28 12.59 1.30 -6.91
C SER A 28 12.85 0.39 -8.12
N ILE A 29 12.29 0.75 -9.27
CA ILE A 29 12.45 0.01 -10.53
C ILE A 29 13.86 0.25 -11.08
N ASP A 30 14.31 1.50 -11.04
CA ASP A 30 15.67 1.89 -11.39
C ASP A 30 16.22 2.77 -10.26
N PRO A 31 17.33 2.39 -9.60
CA PRO A 31 17.89 3.14 -8.48
C PRO A 31 18.52 4.48 -8.88
N ASN A 32 18.78 4.72 -10.17
CA ASN A 32 19.41 5.95 -10.65
C ASN A 32 18.41 6.98 -11.17
N THR A 33 17.13 6.61 -11.25
CA THR A 33 16.05 7.49 -11.71
C THR A 33 14.94 7.52 -10.68
N ASP A 34 14.07 8.52 -10.74
CA ASP A 34 12.86 8.57 -9.89
C ASP A 34 11.74 7.67 -10.47
N HIS A 35 12.13 6.47 -10.92
CA HIS A 35 11.23 5.43 -11.45
C HIS A 35 10.93 4.40 -10.36
N ALA A 36 9.77 4.50 -9.75
CA ALA A 36 9.40 3.72 -8.58
C ALA A 36 7.89 3.47 -8.49
N ILE A 37 7.55 2.42 -7.74
CA ILE A 37 6.20 2.10 -7.31
C ILE A 37 6.17 2.19 -5.79
N THR A 38 5.33 3.05 -5.24
CA THR A 38 5.11 3.19 -3.81
C THR A 38 3.72 2.70 -3.47
N VAL A 39 3.60 1.79 -2.52
CA VAL A 39 2.33 1.39 -1.93
C VAL A 39 2.09 2.22 -0.68
N ARG A 40 0.84 2.67 -0.50
CA ARG A 40 0.38 3.43 0.67
C ARG A 40 -0.87 2.78 1.22
N VAL A 41 -0.91 2.64 2.55
CA VAL A 41 -2.08 2.13 3.27
C VAL A 41 -2.49 3.16 4.31
N GLU A 42 -3.78 3.48 4.36
CA GLU A 42 -4.33 4.50 5.26
C GLU A 42 -5.58 3.98 5.99
N LYS A 43 -5.64 4.15 7.33
CA LYS A 43 -6.85 3.89 8.12
C LYS A 43 -7.56 5.21 8.44
N GLU A 44 -8.88 5.25 8.26
CA GLU A 44 -9.68 6.42 8.67
C GLU A 44 -9.71 6.62 10.20
N THR A 45 -9.65 5.52 10.97
CA THR A 45 -9.64 5.56 12.43
C THR A 45 -8.69 4.52 13.01
N PHE A 46 -8.18 4.75 14.22
CA PHE A 46 -7.25 3.85 14.90
C PHE A 46 -7.79 2.42 15.09
N TRP A 47 -9.11 2.26 15.16
CA TRP A 47 -9.79 0.97 15.42
C TRP A 47 -10.22 0.25 14.14
N ALA A 48 -10.03 0.87 12.97
CA ALA A 48 -10.40 0.26 11.70
C ALA A 48 -9.52 -0.97 11.44
N LYS A 49 -10.16 -2.07 11.04
CA LYS A 49 -9.46 -3.32 10.67
C LYS A 49 -9.09 -3.36 9.19
N GLU A 50 -9.75 -2.52 8.40
CA GLU A 50 -9.50 -2.30 7.00
C GLU A 50 -8.83 -0.94 6.82
N GLY A 51 -8.05 -0.83 5.75
CA GLY A 51 -7.48 0.44 5.30
C GLY A 51 -7.63 0.59 3.79
N THR A 52 -7.50 1.82 3.31
CA THR A 52 -7.49 2.11 1.89
C THR A 52 -6.09 1.88 1.33
N LEU A 53 -5.98 0.95 0.38
CA LEU A 53 -4.78 0.70 -0.40
C LEU A 53 -4.70 1.70 -1.55
N ARG A 54 -3.54 2.34 -1.69
CA ARG A 54 -3.22 3.26 -2.79
C ARG A 54 -1.88 2.88 -3.38
N VAL A 55 -1.71 3.14 -4.67
CA VAL A 55 -0.43 3.03 -5.36
C VAL A 55 -0.02 4.38 -5.94
N ILE A 56 1.24 4.74 -5.76
CA ILE A 56 1.86 5.89 -6.40
C ILE A 56 2.87 5.35 -7.42
N MET A 57 2.65 5.69 -8.68
CA MET A 57 3.60 5.43 -9.75
C MET A 57 4.39 6.71 -9.97
N SER A 58 5.71 6.59 -9.97
CA SER A 58 6.62 7.70 -10.26
C SER A 58 7.55 7.30 -11.39
N ARG A 59 7.70 8.17 -12.38
CA ARG A 59 8.71 8.10 -13.43
C ARG A 59 9.03 9.53 -13.85
N LEU A 60 9.70 10.29 -12.98
CA LEU A 60 9.98 11.70 -13.26
C LEU A 60 11.00 11.86 -14.40
N PRO A 61 10.88 12.91 -15.23
CA PRO A 61 9.85 13.95 -15.21
C PRO A 61 8.56 13.57 -15.95
N GLU A 62 8.50 12.38 -16.55
CA GLU A 62 7.43 11.96 -17.48
C GLU A 62 6.07 11.87 -16.79
N CYS A 63 5.98 11.19 -15.64
CA CYS A 63 4.74 11.08 -14.90
C CYS A 63 4.92 10.82 -13.40
N GLN A 64 3.94 11.27 -12.61
CA GLN A 64 3.72 10.85 -11.24
C GLN A 64 2.22 10.87 -10.96
N ARG A 65 1.65 9.74 -10.53
CA ARG A 65 0.21 9.65 -10.25
C ARG A 65 -0.06 8.71 -9.08
N GLN A 66 -1.01 9.09 -8.24
CA GLN A 66 -1.60 8.24 -7.21
C GLN A 66 -2.94 7.68 -7.68
N LEU A 67 -3.17 6.39 -7.44
CA LEU A 67 -4.44 5.69 -7.66
C LEU A 67 -4.91 5.06 -6.36
N GLU A 68 -6.22 4.98 -6.18
CA GLU A 68 -6.85 4.22 -5.10
C GLU A 68 -7.21 2.84 -5.64
N LEU A 69 -6.73 1.79 -4.99
CA LEU A 69 -6.91 0.41 -5.42
C LEU A 69 -8.15 -0.22 -4.75
N GLY A 70 -8.37 0.07 -3.47
CA GLY A 70 -9.54 -0.42 -2.76
C GLY A 70 -9.35 -0.50 -1.24
N SER A 71 -10.26 -1.21 -0.58
CA SER A 71 -10.16 -1.54 0.84
C SER A 71 -9.43 -2.87 1.01
N VAL A 72 -8.51 -2.96 1.97
CA VAL A 72 -7.77 -4.20 2.29
C VAL A 72 -7.78 -4.46 3.78
N TRP A 73 -7.73 -5.73 4.17
CA TRP A 73 -7.58 -6.12 5.58
C TRP A 73 -6.14 -5.86 6.04
N LEU A 74 -5.97 -5.25 7.21
CA LEU A 74 -4.65 -4.81 7.66
C LEU A 74 -3.88 -5.88 8.42
N SER A 75 -4.60 -6.75 9.12
CA SER A 75 -3.98 -7.83 9.88
C SER A 75 -3.37 -8.84 8.91
N GLY A 76 -2.04 -8.90 8.84
CA GLY A 76 -1.31 -9.77 7.93
C GLY A 76 -1.39 -9.32 6.47
N LEU A 77 -1.55 -8.02 6.22
CA LEU A 77 -1.61 -7.48 4.87
C LEU A 77 -0.33 -7.80 4.10
N GLN A 78 -0.48 -8.47 2.96
CA GLN A 78 0.56 -8.70 1.99
C GLN A 78 0.09 -8.23 0.61
N VAL A 79 0.85 -7.34 -0.01
CA VAL A 79 0.62 -6.88 -1.38
C VAL A 79 1.77 -7.37 -2.25
N GLU A 80 1.52 -8.41 -3.02
CA GLU A 80 2.52 -8.98 -3.92
C GLU A 80 2.67 -8.09 -5.16
N LEU A 81 3.91 -7.93 -5.62
CA LEU A 81 4.23 -7.15 -6.81
C LEU A 81 4.80 -8.07 -7.90
N PHE A 82 4.19 -8.04 -9.07
CA PHE A 82 4.60 -8.80 -10.25
C PHE A 82 4.98 -7.88 -11.40
N GLY A 83 6.06 -8.20 -12.09
CA GLY A 83 6.48 -7.54 -13.33
C GLY A 83 5.99 -8.28 -14.57
N ASN A 84 5.30 -7.57 -15.46
CA ASN A 84 4.74 -8.12 -16.71
C ASN A 84 5.52 -7.67 -17.95
N GLY A 85 6.63 -6.96 -17.76
CA GLY A 85 7.42 -6.35 -18.83
C GLY A 85 6.83 -5.02 -19.32
N ASN A 86 7.61 -4.29 -20.14
CA ASN A 86 7.20 -3.00 -20.72
C ASN A 86 6.63 -1.99 -19.70
N ASN A 87 7.21 -1.93 -18.50
CA ASN A 87 6.79 -1.04 -17.40
C ASN A 87 5.36 -1.30 -16.88
N VAL A 88 4.80 -2.49 -17.18
CA VAL A 88 3.52 -2.95 -16.68
C VAL A 88 3.74 -3.86 -15.47
N TYR A 89 2.97 -3.62 -14.43
CA TYR A 89 3.05 -4.32 -13.16
C TYR A 89 1.67 -4.71 -12.66
N THR A 90 1.59 -5.80 -11.92
CA THR A 90 0.38 -6.21 -11.22
C THR A 90 0.64 -6.20 -9.72
N LEU A 91 -0.26 -5.56 -8.97
CA LEU A 91 -0.35 -5.68 -7.52
C LEU A 91 -1.46 -6.66 -7.18
N ARG A 92 -1.22 -7.58 -6.25
CA ARG A 92 -2.24 -8.51 -5.74
C ARG A 92 -2.27 -8.46 -4.22
N ALA A 93 -3.47 -8.40 -3.66
CA ALA A 93 -3.71 -8.54 -2.22
C ALA A 93 -4.95 -9.44 -2.04
N ASP A 94 -4.80 -10.55 -1.33
CA ASP A 94 -5.84 -11.55 -1.12
C ASP A 94 -6.52 -11.99 -2.45
N ASP A 95 -7.81 -11.70 -2.61
CA ASP A 95 -8.64 -12.03 -3.78
C ASP A 95 -8.77 -10.88 -4.77
N GLN A 96 -7.98 -9.81 -4.61
CA GLN A 96 -8.00 -8.63 -5.46
C GLN A 96 -6.68 -8.45 -6.19
N ALA A 97 -6.77 -8.00 -7.45
CA ALA A 97 -5.61 -7.65 -8.25
C ALA A 97 -5.84 -6.37 -9.05
N TRP A 98 -4.77 -5.62 -9.25
CA TRP A 98 -4.76 -4.36 -10.00
C TRP A 98 -3.56 -4.34 -10.92
N GLN A 99 -3.76 -3.86 -12.15
CA GLN A 99 -2.68 -3.75 -13.13
C GLN A 99 -2.43 -2.29 -13.45
N ILE A 100 -1.15 -1.91 -13.45
CA ILE A 100 -0.71 -0.54 -13.65
C ILE A 100 0.36 -0.47 -14.73
N ASP A 101 0.39 0.64 -15.46
CA ASP A 101 1.49 1.03 -16.34
C ASP A 101 2.21 2.25 -15.76
N THR A 102 3.51 2.11 -15.56
CA THR A 102 4.36 3.20 -15.06
C THR A 102 4.95 4.07 -16.18
N THR A 103 4.68 3.74 -17.46
CA THR A 103 5.00 4.63 -18.59
C THR A 103 4.03 5.80 -18.65
N GLY A 104 2.72 5.54 -18.61
CA GLY A 104 1.67 6.56 -18.55
C GLY A 104 1.19 6.89 -17.13
N CYS A 105 1.65 6.16 -16.11
CA CYS A 105 1.13 6.21 -14.74
C CYS A 105 -0.40 6.01 -14.71
N THR A 106 -0.89 4.94 -15.34
CA THR A 106 -2.31 4.63 -15.52
C THR A 106 -2.68 3.25 -15.01
N GLU A 107 -3.95 3.08 -14.63
CA GLU A 107 -4.54 1.77 -14.39
C GLU A 107 -4.90 1.08 -15.72
N LEU A 108 -4.74 -0.23 -15.76
CA LEU A 108 -5.11 -1.10 -16.86
C LEU A 108 -6.17 -2.11 -16.38
N ALA A 109 -6.81 -2.80 -17.32
CA ALA A 109 -7.68 -3.92 -16.98
C ALA A 109 -6.85 -5.02 -16.30
N ALA A 110 -7.18 -5.33 -15.04
CA ALA A 110 -6.49 -6.33 -14.26
C ALA A 110 -7.01 -7.75 -14.57
N PRO A 111 -6.17 -8.79 -14.46
CA PRO A 111 -6.63 -10.17 -14.41
C PRO A 111 -7.33 -10.45 -13.07
N ASP A 112 -8.04 -11.58 -13.00
CA ASP A 112 -8.49 -12.12 -11.72
C ASP A 112 -7.28 -12.47 -10.82
N ALA A 113 -7.44 -12.37 -9.49
CA ALA A 113 -6.34 -12.53 -8.54
C ALA A 113 -5.67 -13.91 -8.58
N ASP A 114 -6.46 -14.96 -8.85
CA ASP A 114 -6.00 -16.33 -9.03
C ASP A 114 -5.33 -16.57 -10.40
N ALA A 115 -5.53 -15.65 -11.35
CA ALA A 115 -4.96 -15.66 -12.69
C ALA A 115 -3.77 -14.70 -12.86
N VAL A 116 -3.27 -14.10 -11.77
CA VAL A 116 -2.08 -13.23 -11.83
C VAL A 116 -0.86 -14.03 -12.27
N THR A 117 -0.26 -13.58 -13.36
CA THR A 117 1.00 -14.10 -13.91
C THR A 117 2.03 -12.98 -13.99
N GLY A 118 3.31 -13.31 -13.90
CA GLY A 118 4.40 -12.35 -14.05
C GLY A 118 5.65 -12.79 -13.30
N LEU A 119 6.73 -12.03 -13.42
CA LEU A 119 7.91 -12.23 -12.60
C LEU A 119 7.63 -11.70 -11.19
N PRO A 120 7.67 -12.52 -10.11
CA PRO A 120 7.54 -12.01 -8.76
C PRO A 120 8.71 -11.07 -8.44
N LEU A 121 8.40 -9.83 -8.09
CA LEU A 121 9.39 -8.79 -7.79
C LEU A 121 9.56 -8.53 -6.30
N GLY A 122 8.60 -8.98 -5.49
CA GLY A 122 8.61 -8.85 -4.04
C GLY A 122 7.21 -8.71 -3.45
N ILE A 123 7.17 -8.46 -2.15
CA ILE A 123 5.94 -8.32 -1.37
C ILE A 123 6.06 -7.06 -0.53
N PHE A 124 5.00 -6.24 -0.51
CA PHE A 124 4.83 -5.22 0.51
C PHE A 124 4.07 -5.84 1.68
N GLU A 125 4.70 -5.92 2.85
CA GLU A 125 4.11 -6.54 4.03
C GLU A 125 3.90 -5.51 5.13
N LEU A 126 2.72 -5.54 5.75
CA LEU A 126 2.47 -4.79 6.98
C LEU A 126 2.83 -5.68 8.18
N GLY A 127 3.95 -5.37 8.82
CA GLY A 127 4.43 -6.11 9.97
C GLY A 127 3.58 -5.92 11.23
N ASP A 128 3.84 -6.73 12.25
CA ASP A 128 3.20 -6.63 13.58
C ASP A 128 3.47 -5.29 14.29
N ASP A 129 4.52 -4.58 13.87
CA ASP A 129 4.85 -3.23 14.34
C ASP A 129 4.07 -2.13 13.61
N ASP A 130 3.04 -2.50 12.83
CA ASP A 130 2.19 -1.59 12.08
C ASP A 130 2.99 -0.81 11.02
N LYS A 131 4.14 -1.34 10.55
CA LYS A 131 5.02 -0.72 9.56
C LYS A 131 4.94 -1.45 8.23
N LEU A 132 4.78 -0.68 7.14
CA LEU A 132 4.80 -1.26 5.79
C LEU A 132 6.25 -1.34 5.29
N THR A 133 6.68 -2.52 4.89
CA THR A 133 8.01 -2.78 4.32
C THR A 133 7.89 -3.41 2.94
N PHE A 134 8.93 -3.30 2.13
CA PHE A 134 9.03 -4.02 0.86
C PHE A 134 10.15 -5.06 0.96
N GLU A 135 9.81 -6.31 0.69
CA GLU A 135 10.72 -7.44 0.71
C GLU A 135 10.90 -7.99 -0.69
N LYS A 136 12.16 -8.11 -1.13
CA LYS A 136 12.48 -8.76 -2.41
C LYS A 136 12.30 -10.28 -2.24
N PRO A 137 11.97 -11.02 -3.32
CA PRO A 137 11.95 -12.46 -3.28
C PRO A 137 13.32 -12.93 -2.80
N GLU A 138 13.34 -13.84 -1.83
CA GLU A 138 14.57 -14.52 -1.47
C GLU A 138 15.12 -15.12 -2.77
N ALA A 139 16.29 -14.64 -3.19
CA ALA A 139 16.98 -15.27 -4.30
C ALA A 139 17.19 -16.72 -3.89
N SER A 140 16.51 -17.65 -4.56
CA SER A 140 17.00 -19.01 -4.65
C SER A 140 18.45 -18.88 -5.07
N THR A 141 19.34 -19.14 -4.11
CA THR A 141 20.78 -19.16 -4.32
C THR A 141 21.01 -20.24 -5.37
N GLU A 142 21.14 -19.84 -6.63
CA GLU A 142 21.70 -20.70 -7.66
C GLU A 142 23.19 -20.79 -7.36
N GLU A 143 23.58 -21.94 -6.79
CA GLU A 143 24.95 -22.43 -6.64
C GLU A 143 25.65 -22.63 -7.99
#